data_AF-A0AAX1ZYJ7-F1
#
_entry.id   AF-A0AAX1ZYJ7-F1
#
_cell.length_a   1.000
_cell.length_b   1.000
_cell.length_c   1.000
_cell.angle_alpha   90.00
_cell.angle_beta   90.00
_cell.angle_gamma   90.00
#
_symmetry.space_group_name_H-M   'P 1'
#
loop_
_entity.id
_entity.type
_entity.pdbx_description
1 polymer ?
#
loop_
_entity_poly.entity_id
_entity_poly.type
_entity_poly.pdbx_seq_one_letter_code
_entity_poly.pdbx_strand_id
1 'polypeptide(L)'
;TICQKTKPSSRATHAIQGCDWHYCHAEKKSIWGHSLVWLMVHTMTQAFPFAFRLYDKTAGKSKGELAIEMLSSLDVSRPVYVLMDSWYPSKTLVGACLKKG
;
A
#
# COMPACT_ATOMS: atom_id res chain seq x y z
N THR A 1 2.10 -2.18 -3.93
CA THR A 1 3.26 -2.25 -4.84
C THR A 1 4.51 -2.66 -4.10
N ILE A 2 5.48 -3.32 -4.76
CA ILE A 2 6.80 -3.61 -4.18
C ILE A 2 7.86 -2.82 -4.97
N CYS A 3 8.69 -2.06 -4.28
CA CYS A 3 9.88 -1.42 -4.85
C CYS A 3 11.05 -2.39 -4.67
N GLN A 4 11.39 -3.12 -5.73
CA GLN A 4 12.49 -4.08 -5.70
C GLN A 4 13.83 -3.39 -5.47
N LYS A 5 14.65 -3.97 -4.60
CA LYS A 5 16.01 -3.54 -4.31
C LYS A 5 17.00 -4.68 -4.50
N THR A 6 18.25 -4.33 -4.72
CA THR A 6 19.34 -5.31 -4.71
C THR A 6 19.42 -5.92 -3.32
N LYS A 7 19.45 -7.26 -3.26
CA LYS A 7 19.66 -7.97 -2.01
C LYS A 7 20.97 -7.50 -1.37
N PRO A 8 21.00 -7.21 -0.05
CA PRO A 8 22.24 -6.92 0.65
C PRO A 8 23.24 -8.06 0.43
N SER A 9 24.52 -7.73 0.23
CA SER A 9 25.56 -8.75 0.11
C SER A 9 25.60 -9.62 1.38
N SER A 10 26.09 -10.86 1.29
CA SER A 10 26.30 -11.70 2.48
C SER A 10 27.31 -11.10 3.48
N ARG A 11 28.10 -10.11 3.05
CA ARG A 11 29.03 -9.34 3.88
C ARG A 11 28.41 -8.07 4.48
N ALA A 12 27.16 -7.74 4.13
CA ALA A 12 26.49 -6.58 4.68
C ALA A 12 26.10 -6.86 6.13
N THR A 13 26.61 -6.04 7.05
CA THR A 13 26.28 -6.13 8.48
C THR A 13 24.85 -5.69 8.77
N HIS A 14 24.29 -4.83 7.92
CA HIS A 14 22.91 -4.35 8.02
C HIS A 14 22.22 -4.41 6.66
N ALA A 15 20.98 -4.89 6.66
CA ALA A 15 20.11 -4.79 5.52
C ALA A 15 19.56 -3.36 5.37
N ILE A 16 19.09 -3.00 4.18
CA ILE A 16 18.41 -1.71 3.95
C ILE A 16 17.16 -1.67 4.84
N GLN A 17 17.04 -0.62 5.66
CA GLN A 17 15.93 -0.47 6.60
C GLN A 17 14.57 -0.51 5.88
N GLY A 18 13.62 -1.26 6.43
CA GLY A 18 12.26 -1.40 5.91
C GLY A 18 12.11 -2.28 4.67
N CYS A 19 13.21 -2.85 4.14
CA CYS A 19 13.13 -3.88 3.11
C CYS A 19 12.89 -5.25 3.75
N ASP A 20 12.10 -6.07 3.06
CA ASP A 20 11.91 -7.47 3.42
C ASP A 20 11.66 -8.32 2.16
N TRP A 21 11.58 -9.63 2.35
CA TRP A 21 11.14 -10.57 1.33
C TRP A 21 9.63 -10.47 1.12
N HIS A 22 9.26 -10.29 -0.15
CA HIS A 22 7.88 -10.23 -0.60
C HIS A 22 7.70 -11.14 -1.82
N TYR A 23 6.66 -11.97 -1.83
CA TYR A 23 6.36 -12.79 -2.99
C TYR A 23 5.78 -11.93 -4.11
N CYS A 24 6.39 -11.99 -5.29
CA CYS A 24 5.90 -11.34 -6.50
C CYS A 24 5.20 -12.37 -7.38
N HIS A 25 3.88 -12.25 -7.54
CA HIS A 25 3.11 -13.15 -8.40
C HIS A 25 3.46 -12.98 -9.89
N ALA A 26 3.82 -11.76 -10.32
CA ALA A 26 4.23 -11.51 -11.70
C ALA A 26 5.53 -12.24 -12.06
N GLU A 27 6.50 -12.27 -11.14
CA GLU A 27 7.78 -12.95 -11.35
C GLU A 27 7.81 -14.39 -10.79
N LYS A 28 6.72 -14.85 -10.17
CA LYS A 28 6.58 -16.17 -9.52
C LYS A 28 7.72 -16.50 -8.54
N LYS A 29 8.27 -15.49 -7.87
CA LYS A 29 9.37 -15.64 -6.92
C LYS A 29 9.33 -14.58 -5.83
N SER A 30 10.03 -14.84 -4.73
CA SER A 30 10.26 -13.84 -3.69
C SER A 30 11.31 -12.82 -4.12
N ILE A 31 10.95 -11.55 -4.03
CA ILE A 31 11.82 -10.40 -4.31
C ILE A 31 12.11 -9.66 -3.00
N TRP A 32 13.32 -9.09 -2.93
CA TRP A 32 13.74 -8.25 -1.81
C TRP A 32 13.38 -6.79 -2.11
N GLY A 33 12.72 -6.11 -1.18
CA GLY A 33 12.38 -4.70 -1.40
C GLY A 33 11.42 -4.12 -0.37
N HIS A 34 10.97 -2.90 -0.62
CA HIS A 34 9.97 -2.23 0.22
C HIS A 34 8.57 -2.50 -0.31
N SER A 35 7.62 -2.83 0.55
CA SER A 35 6.20 -2.88 0.17
C SER A 35 5.51 -1.57 0.52
N LEU A 36 4.86 -0.95 -0.47
CA LEU A 36 4.17 0.33 -0.32
C LEU A 36 2.67 0.16 -0.56
N VAL A 37 1.87 0.83 0.27
CA VAL A 37 0.43 1.07 0.07
C VAL A 37 0.29 2.49 -0.45
N TRP A 38 -0.44 2.65 -1.56
CA TRP A 38 -0.65 3.94 -2.22
C TRP A 38 -2.13 4.27 -2.25
N LEU A 39 -2.46 5.53 -2.02
CA LEU A 39 -3.75 6.13 -2.32
C LEU A 39 -3.54 7.09 -3.49
N MET A 40 -4.17 6.78 -4.63
CA MET A 40 -4.16 7.62 -5.81
C MET A 40 -5.52 8.27 -5.98
N VAL A 41 -5.52 9.55 -6.31
CA VAL A 41 -6.74 10.29 -6.66
C VAL A 41 -6.77 10.42 -8.17
N HIS A 42 -7.91 10.04 -8.74
CA HIS A 42 -8.15 10.08 -10.17
C HIS A 42 -9.25 11.09 -10.46
N THR A 43 -8.95 12.02 -11.37
CA THR A 43 -9.94 12.85 -12.05
C THR A 43 -10.22 12.27 -13.44
N MET A 44 -11.13 12.87 -14.19
CA MET A 44 -11.46 12.41 -15.55
C MET A 44 -10.25 12.40 -16.49
N THR A 45 -9.24 13.23 -16.24
CA THR A 45 -8.11 13.45 -17.16
C THR A 45 -6.76 13.11 -16.56
N GLN A 46 -6.65 12.99 -15.24
CA GLN A 46 -5.38 12.87 -14.55
C GLN A 46 -5.46 11.92 -13.36
N ALA A 47 -4.32 11.31 -13.05
CA ALA A 47 -4.13 10.51 -11.86
C ALA A 47 -2.91 11.05 -11.11
N PHE A 48 -3.05 11.29 -9.81
CA PHE A 48 -1.94 11.74 -8.99
C PHE A 48 -1.87 10.96 -7.67
N PRO A 49 -0.65 10.68 -7.17
CA PRO A 49 -0.47 10.06 -5.88
C PRO A 49 -0.83 11.05 -4.77
N PHE A 50 -1.84 10.74 -3.96
CA PHE A 50 -2.25 11.59 -2.85
C PHE A 50 -1.46 11.27 -1.58
N ALA A 51 -1.33 9.98 -1.26
CA ALA A 51 -0.58 9.53 -0.09
C ALA A 51 0.04 8.16 -0.34
N PHE A 52 1.11 7.87 0.40
CA PHE A 52 1.68 6.53 0.48
C PHE A 52 2.11 6.20 1.92
N ARG A 53 2.15 4.91 2.23
CA ARG A 53 2.67 4.36 3.48
C ARG A 53 3.57 3.17 3.18
N LEU A 54 4.69 3.12 3.91
CA LEU A 54 5.52 1.92 3.95
C LEU A 54 4.80 0.85 4.78
N TYR A 55 4.62 -0.32 4.19
CA TYR A 55 4.15 -1.48 4.90
C TYR A 55 5.33 -2.18 5.57
N ASP A 56 5.27 -2.22 6.90
CA ASP A 56 6.22 -2.92 7.75
C ASP A 56 5.48 -4.04 8.49
N LYS A 57 5.92 -5.29 8.29
CA LYS A 57 5.32 -6.47 8.93
C LYS A 57 5.49 -6.46 10.45
N THR A 58 6.52 -5.77 10.97
CA THR A 58 6.84 -5.71 12.40
C THR A 58 6.06 -4.61 13.13
N ALA A 59 5.56 -3.61 12.40
CA ALA A 59 4.85 -2.46 12.96
C ALA A 59 3.40 -2.76 13.38
N GLY A 60 2.92 -3.99 13.19
CA GLY A 60 1.59 -4.45 13.64
C GLY A 60 0.40 -3.93 12.83
N LYS A 61 0.59 -2.96 11.93
CA LYS A 61 -0.46 -2.47 11.02
C LYS A 61 -0.53 -3.29 9.74
N SER A 62 -1.71 -3.76 9.40
CA SER A 62 -2.02 -4.36 8.11
C SER A 62 -2.04 -3.31 6.99
N LYS A 63 -1.86 -3.76 5.74
CA LYS A 63 -1.98 -2.89 4.57
C LYS A 63 -3.37 -2.25 4.44
N GLY A 64 -4.42 -2.95 4.89
CA GLY A 64 -5.79 -2.44 4.92
C GLY A 64 -5.95 -1.30 5.91
N GLU A 65 -5.38 -1.41 7.11
CA GLU A 65 -5.39 -0.32 8.09
C GLU A 65 -4.63 0.90 7.59
N LEU A 66 -3.48 0.71 6.94
CA LEU A 66 -2.75 1.80 6.29
C LEU A 66 -3.58 2.47 5.18
N ALA A 67 -4.34 1.69 4.41
CA ALA A 67 -5.24 2.23 3.39
C ALA A 67 -6.39 3.04 4.01
N ILE A 68 -7.03 2.53 5.06
CA ILE A 68 -8.08 3.24 5.80
C ILE A 68 -7.53 4.54 6.39
N GLU A 69 -6.34 4.50 7.01
CA GLU A 69 -5.69 5.69 7.57
C GLU A 69 -5.52 6.79 6.52
N MET A 70 -4.99 6.46 5.33
CA MET A 70 -4.84 7.42 4.23
C MET A 70 -6.18 7.88 3.67
N LEU A 71 -7.16 6.99 3.56
CA LEU A 71 -8.50 7.33 3.09
C LEU A 71 -9.20 8.28 4.08
N SER A 72 -9.03 8.06 5.38
CA SER A 72 -9.59 8.89 6.44
C SER A 72 -9.03 10.32 6.41
N SER A 73 -7.80 10.53 5.94
CA SER A 73 -7.22 11.87 5.78
C SER A 73 -7.67 12.62 4.53
N LEU A 74 -8.26 11.94 3.54
CA LEU A 74 -8.71 12.56 2.29
C LEU A 74 -10.01 13.34 2.52
N ASP A 75 -10.02 14.65 2.36
CA ASP A 75 -11.25 15.43 2.42
C ASP A 75 -11.99 15.39 1.07
N VAL A 76 -13.26 15.02 1.09
CA VAL A 76 -14.09 14.88 -0.11
C VAL A 76 -15.43 15.58 0.10
N SER A 77 -15.75 16.52 -0.78
CA SER A 77 -17.00 17.28 -0.74
C SER A 77 -18.11 16.69 -1.60
N ARG A 78 -17.82 15.61 -2.33
CA ARG A 78 -18.75 14.95 -3.27
C ARG A 78 -18.56 13.43 -3.18
N PRO A 79 -19.58 12.63 -3.55
CA PRO A 79 -19.43 11.19 -3.62
C PRO A 79 -18.28 10.81 -4.56
N VAL A 80 -17.39 9.94 -4.10
CA VAL A 80 -16.25 9.42 -4.86
C VAL A 80 -16.34 7.91 -4.98
N TYR A 81 -15.89 7.38 -6.12
CA TYR A 81 -15.71 5.95 -6.29
C TYR A 81 -14.34 5.54 -5.76
N VAL A 82 -14.32 4.64 -4.78
CA VAL A 82 -13.08 4.05 -4.26
C VAL A 82 -12.81 2.75 -4.99
N LEU A 83 -11.74 2.72 -5.78
CA LEU A 83 -11.26 1.52 -6.47
C LEU A 83 -10.18 0.85 -5.64
N MET A 84 -10.27 -0.48 -5.49
CA MET A 84 -9.29 -1.29 -4.79
C MET A 84 -9.13 -2.63 -5.51
N ASP A 85 -7.96 -3.24 -5.35
CA ASP A 85 -7.68 -4.57 -5.90
C ASP A 85 -8.56 -5.63 -5.23
N SER A 86 -8.95 -6.66 -5.98
CA SER A 86 -9.73 -7.81 -5.52
C SER A 86 -9.00 -8.69 -4.50
N TRP A 87 -7.72 -8.43 -4.27
CA TRP A 87 -6.97 -8.97 -3.13
C TRP A 87 -7.36 -8.31 -1.79
N TYR A 88 -7.89 -7.08 -1.80
CA TYR A 88 -8.26 -6.32 -0.61
C TYR A 88 -9.77 -6.00 -0.44
N PRO A 89 -10.74 -6.86 -0.83
CA PRO A 89 -12.16 -6.61 -0.58
C PRO A 89 -12.46 -6.89 0.90
N SER A 90 -11.75 -6.20 1.80
CA SER A 90 -11.95 -6.29 3.22
C SER A 90 -13.25 -5.55 3.53
N LYS A 91 -14.18 -6.26 4.14
CA LYS A 91 -15.44 -5.71 4.67
C LYS A 91 -15.19 -4.43 5.49
N THR A 92 -14.07 -4.37 6.20
CA THR A 92 -13.63 -3.22 6.99
C THR A 92 -13.37 -1.97 6.14
N LEU A 93 -12.65 -2.09 5.03
CA LEU A 93 -12.35 -0.95 4.15
C LEU A 93 -13.62 -0.42 3.48
N VAL A 94 -14.48 -1.31 2.99
CA VAL A 94 -15.78 -0.92 2.41
C VAL A 94 -16.66 -0.22 3.46
N GLY A 95 -16.72 -0.77 4.68
CA GLY A 95 -17.44 -0.15 5.79
C GLY A 95 -16.89 1.22 6.17
N ALA A 96 -15.56 1.40 6.12
CA ALA A 96 -14.92 2.69 6.36
C ALA A 96 -15.29 3.74 5.29
N CYS A 97 -15.32 3.34 4.01
CA CYS A 97 -15.81 4.21 2.93
C CYS A 97 -17.27 4.61 3.15
N LEU A 98 -18.16 3.64 3.40
CA LEU A 98 -19.58 3.90 3.61
C LEU A 98 -19.86 4.83 4.79
N LYS A 99 -19.08 4.70 5.87
CA LYS A 99 -19.20 5.57 7.05
C LYS A 99 -18.77 7.01 6.76
N LYS A 100 -17.84 7.20 5.82
CA LYS A 100 -17.29 8.51 5.47
C LYS A 100 -18.22 9.31 4.54
N GLY A 101 -19.01 8.62 3.72
CA GLY A 101 -19.88 9.22 2.69
C GLY A 101 -19.24 9.20 1.31
#